data_AF-A0A6A2WQ87-F1
#
_entry.id   AF-A0A6A2WQ87-F1
#
_cell.length_a   1.000
_cell.length_b   1.000
_cell.length_c   1.000
_cell.angle_alpha   90.00
_cell.angle_beta   90.00
_cell.angle_gamma   90.00
#
_symmetry.space_group_name_H-M   'P 1'
#
loop_
_entity.id
_entity.type
_entity.pdbx_description
1 polymer ?
#
loop_
_entity_poly.entity_id
_entity_poly.type
_entity_poly.pdbx_seq_one_letter_code
_entity_poly.pdbx_strand_id
1 'polypeptide(L)'
;MSPTYLDLVKGIEGVTGVLMVIFMAIAFTLATRWFRRNLIKLPKPFDRITGFNAFWYSHHMFVIVYALLVVHGEFLYLVHIWYRKTTWMYLAVPVLLYAGERTLRFFRSGSYTVRLLKVAIYPGGVLTLQMSKPPQFRYKSGQYMFVQCPAVSPFEWI
;
A
#
# COMPACT_ATOMS: atom_id res chain seq x y z
N MET A 1 -13.94 11.19 -41.74
CA MET A 1 -13.47 12.30 -40.90
C MET A 1 -12.38 11.77 -40.01
N SER A 2 -11.13 12.21 -40.21
CA SER A 2 -10.01 11.83 -39.35
C SER A 2 -10.22 12.46 -37.97
N PRO A 3 -10.15 11.71 -36.86
CA PRO A 3 -10.26 12.30 -35.54
C PRO A 3 -9.13 13.31 -35.35
N THR A 4 -9.46 14.50 -34.89
CA THR A 4 -8.45 15.54 -34.60
C THR A 4 -7.80 15.19 -33.26
N TYR A 5 -6.53 15.56 -33.04
CA TYR A 5 -5.82 15.30 -31.77
C TYR A 5 -6.62 15.70 -30.51
N LEU A 6 -7.43 16.75 -30.61
CA LEU A 6 -8.31 17.20 -29.53
C LEU A 6 -9.44 16.22 -29.21
N ASP A 7 -9.96 15.49 -30.19
CA ASP A 7 -11.00 14.48 -30.00
C ASP A 7 -10.42 13.24 -29.31
N LEU A 8 -9.16 12.91 -29.59
CA LEU A 8 -8.44 11.83 -28.93
C LEU A 8 -8.16 12.14 -27.45
N VAL A 9 -7.74 13.39 -27.15
CA VAL A 9 -7.46 13.84 -25.77
C VAL A 9 -8.75 13.99 -24.95
N LYS A 10 -9.86 14.42 -25.56
CA LYS A 10 -11.17 14.49 -24.91
C LYS A 10 -11.84 13.11 -24.73
N GLY A 11 -11.34 12.09 -25.42
CA GLY A 11 -11.80 10.72 -25.26
C GLY A 11 -11.57 10.21 -23.83
N ILE A 12 -12.34 9.19 -23.45
CA ILE A 12 -12.23 8.51 -22.15
C ILE A 12 -10.79 8.06 -21.89
N GLU A 13 -10.08 7.60 -22.92
CA GLU A 13 -8.67 7.23 -22.90
C GLU A 13 -7.75 8.39 -22.49
N GLY A 14 -7.91 9.56 -23.14
CA GLY A 14 -7.09 10.73 -22.85
C GLY A 14 -7.31 11.26 -21.44
N VAL A 15 -8.57 11.35 -21.02
CA VAL A 15 -8.93 11.85 -19.68
C VAL A 15 -8.42 10.90 -18.59
N THR A 16 -8.65 9.60 -18.72
CA THR A 16 -8.17 8.60 -17.75
C THR A 16 -6.64 8.54 -17.70
N GLY A 17 -5.97 8.62 -18.86
CA GLY A 17 -4.51 8.69 -18.97
C GLY A 17 -3.91 9.89 -18.24
N VAL A 18 -4.43 11.10 -18.50
CA VAL A 18 -3.97 12.33 -17.84
C VAL A 18 -4.22 12.27 -16.33
N LEU A 19 -5.40 11.81 -15.90
CA LEU A 19 -5.71 11.65 -14.48
C LEU A 19 -4.74 10.67 -13.79
N MET A 20 -4.42 9.53 -14.42
CA MET A 20 -3.45 8.59 -13.87
C MET A 20 -2.06 9.22 -13.68
N VAL A 21 -1.57 9.99 -14.66
CA VAL A 21 -0.27 10.67 -14.55
C VAL A 21 -0.27 11.69 -13.42
N ILE A 22 -1.34 12.47 -13.27
CA ILE A 22 -1.48 13.44 -12.17
C ILE A 22 -1.45 12.73 -10.82
N PHE A 23 -2.26 11.68 -10.64
CA PHE A 23 -2.29 10.94 -9.37
C PHE A 23 -0.95 10.25 -9.07
N MET A 24 -0.27 9.71 -10.08
CA MET A 24 1.04 9.09 -9.91
C MET A 24 2.12 10.10 -9.51
N ALA A 25 2.09 11.33 -10.06
CA ALA A 25 3.00 12.40 -9.67
C ALA A 25 2.77 12.83 -8.20
N ILE A 26 1.52 12.96 -7.77
CA ILE A 26 1.19 13.26 -6.37
C ILE A 26 1.60 12.09 -5.46
N ALA A 27 1.42 10.84 -5.89
CA ALA A 27 1.76 9.66 -5.09
C ALA A 27 3.27 9.61 -4.83
N PHE A 28 4.05 9.82 -5.89
CA PHE A 28 5.50 9.75 -5.84
C PHE A 28 6.10 10.88 -5.00
N THR A 29 5.56 12.09 -5.11
CA THR A 29 5.99 13.23 -4.29
C THR A 29 5.70 12.99 -2.80
N LEU A 30 4.51 12.47 -2.45
CA LEU A 30 4.18 12.10 -1.07
C LEU A 30 5.01 10.91 -0.53
N ALA A 31 5.33 9.93 -1.38
CA ALA A 31 6.13 8.76 -1.00
C ALA A 31 7.63 9.08 -0.82
N THR A 32 8.07 10.24 -1.30
CA THR A 32 9.46 10.69 -1.21
C THR A 32 9.90 10.80 0.25
N ARG A 33 11.15 10.42 0.54
CA ARG A 33 11.71 10.34 1.91
C ARG A 33 11.55 11.63 2.73
N TRP A 34 11.58 12.78 2.06
CA TRP A 34 11.39 14.11 2.64
C TRP A 34 10.00 14.28 3.28
N PHE A 35 8.93 13.95 2.55
CA PHE A 35 7.55 14.01 3.03
C PHE A 35 7.23 12.89 4.02
N ARG A 36 7.74 11.68 3.76
CA ARG A 36 7.53 10.51 4.63
C ARG A 36 8.13 10.68 6.04
N ARG A 37 9.28 11.33 6.17
CA ARG A 37 9.95 11.54 7.47
C ARG A 37 9.53 12.84 8.17
N ASN A 38 8.48 13.53 7.70
CA ASN A 38 8.02 14.79 8.30
C ASN A 38 9.13 15.88 8.34
N LEU A 39 10.09 15.84 7.40
CA LEU A 39 11.20 16.80 7.37
C LEU A 39 10.75 18.20 6.92
N ILE A 40 9.66 18.27 6.16
CA ILE A 40 9.05 19.51 5.68
C ILE A 40 7.77 19.76 6.48
N LYS A 41 7.78 20.76 7.36
CA LYS A 41 6.56 21.23 8.04
C LYS A 41 5.83 22.19 7.11
N LEU A 42 4.75 21.73 6.48
CA LEU A 42 3.90 22.59 5.65
C LEU A 42 3.06 23.53 6.53
N PRO A 43 2.73 24.74 6.04
CA PRO A 43 1.79 25.63 6.72
C PRO A 43 0.37 25.03 6.73
N LYS A 44 -0.41 25.34 7.77
CA LYS A 44 -1.82 24.90 7.88
C LYS A 44 -2.61 25.43 6.67
N PRO A 45 -3.49 24.61 6.04
CA PRO A 45 -4.04 23.34 6.51
C PRO A 45 -3.29 22.07 6.06
N PHE A 46 -2.15 22.20 5.37
CA PHE A 46 -1.46 21.08 4.74
C PHE A 46 -0.53 20.29 5.69
N ASP A 47 -0.45 20.69 6.96
CA ASP A 47 0.28 19.99 8.02
C ASP A 47 -0.26 18.56 8.27
N ARG A 48 -1.54 18.33 8.02
CA ARG A 48 -2.17 17.00 8.14
C ARG A 48 -1.74 15.99 7.08
N ILE A 49 -1.13 16.46 5.98
CA ILE A 49 -0.73 15.64 4.83
C ILE A 49 0.71 15.12 4.99
N THR A 50 1.43 15.48 6.05
CA THR A 50 2.84 15.09 6.24
C THR A 50 2.99 13.90 7.21
N GLY A 51 4.03 13.07 7.01
CA GLY A 51 4.38 11.99 7.94
C GLY A 51 3.68 10.66 7.68
N PHE A 52 3.23 9.97 8.74
CA PHE A 52 2.60 8.66 8.65
C PHE A 52 1.29 8.69 7.84
N ASN A 53 0.51 9.78 7.95
CA ASN A 53 -0.67 10.01 7.11
C ASN A 53 -0.31 10.16 5.62
N ALA A 54 0.81 10.81 5.29
CA ALA A 54 1.29 10.95 3.90
C ALA A 54 1.50 9.59 3.24
N PHE A 55 2.10 8.66 3.98
CA PHE A 55 2.33 7.30 3.52
C PHE A 55 0.99 6.59 3.26
N TRP A 56 0.04 6.68 4.19
CA TRP A 56 -1.29 6.08 4.04
C TRP A 56 -2.05 6.65 2.82
N TYR A 57 -2.06 7.97 2.64
CA TYR A 57 -2.69 8.62 1.48
C TYR A 57 -2.01 8.25 0.15
N SER A 58 -0.67 8.19 0.11
CA SER A 58 0.05 7.76 -1.08
C SER A 58 -0.34 6.32 -1.49
N HIS A 59 -0.54 5.43 -0.51
CA HIS A 59 -0.92 4.04 -0.74
C HIS A 59 -2.35 3.90 -1.29
N HIS A 60 -3.31 4.66 -0.73
CA HIS A 60 -4.69 4.66 -1.22
C HIS A 60 -4.80 5.23 -2.64
N MET A 61 -3.94 6.20 -2.97
CA MET A 61 -3.90 6.76 -4.32
C MET A 61 -3.42 5.74 -5.35
N PHE A 62 -2.53 4.81 -5.00
CA PHE A 62 -2.17 3.69 -5.88
C PHE A 62 -3.36 2.79 -6.20
N VAL A 63 -4.23 2.50 -5.23
CA VAL A 63 -5.45 1.71 -5.48
C VAL A 63 -6.35 2.41 -6.50
N ILE A 64 -6.51 3.73 -6.40
CA ILE A 64 -7.26 4.53 -7.37
C ILE A 64 -6.60 4.49 -8.75
N VAL A 65 -5.27 4.64 -8.83
CA VAL A 65 -4.53 4.55 -10.10
C VAL A 65 -4.69 3.17 -10.74
N TYR A 66 -4.65 2.08 -9.97
CA TYR A 66 -4.89 0.73 -10.48
C TYR A 66 -6.31 0.55 -11.01
N ALA A 67 -7.33 1.09 -10.33
CA ALA A 67 -8.71 1.08 -10.82
C ALA A 67 -8.85 1.87 -12.13
N LEU A 68 -8.25 3.07 -12.20
CA LEU A 68 -8.20 3.88 -13.42
C LEU A 68 -7.45 3.17 -14.55
N LEU A 69 -6.40 2.40 -14.24
CA LEU A 69 -5.64 1.63 -15.22
C LEU A 69 -6.47 0.48 -15.80
N VAL A 70 -7.30 -0.18 -14.97
CA VAL A 70 -8.25 -1.18 -15.46
C VAL A 70 -9.29 -0.54 -16.37
N VAL A 71 -9.88 0.59 -15.97
CA VAL A 71 -10.86 1.33 -16.79
C VAL A 71 -10.22 1.80 -18.11
N HIS A 72 -9.08 2.46 -18.05
CA HIS A 72 -8.31 2.87 -19.23
C HIS A 72 -8.00 1.67 -20.13
N GLY A 73 -7.52 0.56 -19.54
CA GLY A 73 -7.22 -0.67 -20.28
C GLY A 73 -8.42 -1.35 -20.93
N GLU A 74 -9.61 -1.24 -20.32
CA GLU A 74 -10.86 -1.81 -20.83
C GLU A 74 -11.52 -0.93 -21.91
N PHE A 75 -11.34 0.38 -21.87
CA PHE A 75 -11.93 1.31 -22.84
C PHE A 75 -11.02 1.61 -24.04
N LEU A 76 -9.77 1.13 -24.03
CA LEU A 76 -8.83 1.24 -25.15
C LEU A 76 -9.51 0.89 -26.49
N TYR A 77 -9.74 1.93 -27.28
CA TYR A 77 -10.40 1.90 -28.60
C TYR A 77 -9.77 0.90 -29.59
N LEU A 78 -8.53 0.49 -29.33
CA LEU A 78 -7.71 -0.38 -30.18
C LEU A 78 -8.12 -1.86 -30.14
N VAL A 79 -8.85 -2.34 -29.11
CA VAL A 79 -9.17 -3.77 -28.96
C VAL A 79 -10.60 -3.96 -28.45
N HIS A 80 -11.53 -4.23 -29.38
CA HIS A 80 -12.95 -4.46 -29.06
C HIS A 80 -13.27 -5.91 -28.63
N ILE A 81 -12.31 -6.83 -28.72
CA ILE A 81 -12.50 -8.25 -28.41
C ILE A 81 -12.09 -8.53 -26.97
N TRP A 82 -13.06 -8.94 -26.13
CA TRP A 82 -12.87 -9.22 -24.69
C TRP A 82 -11.72 -10.20 -24.38
N TYR A 83 -11.53 -11.26 -25.17
CA TYR A 83 -10.43 -12.23 -24.98
C TYR A 83 -9.02 -11.63 -25.22
N ARG A 84 -8.89 -10.58 -26.05
CA ARG A 84 -7.60 -9.91 -26.30
C ARG A 84 -7.25 -8.86 -25.25
N LYS A 85 -8.16 -8.56 -24.32
CA LYS A 85 -7.88 -7.63 -23.22
C LYS A 85 -7.01 -8.32 -22.18
N THR A 86 -5.69 -8.22 -22.36
CA THR A 86 -4.72 -8.85 -21.46
C THR A 86 -4.52 -8.07 -20.15
N THR A 87 -4.91 -6.80 -20.11
CA THR A 87 -4.69 -5.89 -18.96
C THR A 87 -5.30 -6.43 -17.67
N TRP A 88 -6.54 -6.93 -17.70
CA TRP A 88 -7.18 -7.51 -16.52
C TRP A 88 -6.52 -8.83 -16.11
N MET A 89 -6.04 -9.63 -17.06
CA MET A 89 -5.37 -10.91 -16.77
C MET A 89 -4.03 -10.70 -16.05
N TYR A 90 -3.21 -9.78 -16.57
CA TYR A 90 -1.92 -9.43 -15.97
C TYR A 90 -2.06 -8.76 -14.60
N LEU A 91 -3.20 -8.12 -14.29
CA LEU A 91 -3.49 -7.56 -12.97
C LEU A 91 -4.11 -8.58 -12.01
N ALA A 92 -5.10 -9.35 -12.47
CA ALA A 92 -5.85 -10.26 -11.62
C ALA A 92 -4.99 -11.41 -11.08
N VAL A 93 -4.11 -12.00 -11.91
CA VAL A 93 -3.25 -13.11 -11.50
C VAL A 93 -2.33 -12.75 -10.31
N PRO A 94 -1.51 -11.68 -10.37
CA PRO A 94 -0.66 -11.31 -9.23
C PRO A 94 -1.48 -10.82 -8.03
N VAL A 95 -2.61 -10.15 -8.23
CA VAL A 95 -3.50 -9.73 -7.12
C VAL A 95 -4.08 -10.94 -6.40
N LEU A 96 -4.56 -11.94 -7.13
CA LEU A 96 -5.09 -13.18 -6.56
C LEU A 96 -4.00 -13.98 -5.85
N LEU A 97 -2.79 -14.08 -6.42
CA LEU A 97 -1.65 -14.74 -5.77
C LEU A 97 -1.26 -14.03 -4.47
N TYR A 98 -1.16 -12.70 -4.48
CA TYR A 98 -0.83 -11.91 -3.29
C TYR A 98 -1.92 -12.03 -2.22
N ALA A 99 -3.19 -11.88 -2.60
CA ALA A 99 -4.33 -12.03 -1.70
C ALA A 99 -4.40 -13.44 -1.12
N GLY A 100 -4.13 -14.47 -1.95
CA GLY A 100 -4.05 -15.86 -1.54
C GLY A 100 -2.94 -16.09 -0.50
N GLU A 101 -1.72 -15.63 -0.76
CA GLU A 101 -0.61 -15.71 0.21
C GLU A 101 -0.97 -15.00 1.52
N ARG A 102 -1.54 -13.79 1.44
CA ARG A 102 -1.90 -12.99 2.61
C ARG A 102 -2.98 -13.66 3.45
N THR A 103 -3.98 -14.23 2.78
CA THR A 103 -5.09 -14.96 3.40
C THR A 103 -4.59 -16.25 4.06
N LEU A 104 -3.73 -17.02 3.39
CA LEU A 104 -3.08 -18.20 3.98
C LEU A 104 -2.21 -17.83 5.18
N ARG A 105 -1.46 -16.73 5.11
CA ARG A 105 -0.68 -16.23 6.24
C ARG A 105 -1.58 -15.87 7.42
N PHE A 106 -2.70 -15.21 7.18
CA PHE A 106 -3.68 -14.84 8.21
C PHE A 106 -4.31 -16.07 8.88
N PHE A 107 -4.77 -17.05 8.09
CA PHE A 107 -5.34 -18.29 8.63
C PHE A 107 -4.32 -19.14 9.39
N ARG A 108 -3.04 -19.10 8.99
CA ARG A 108 -1.97 -19.84 9.68
C ARG A 108 -1.40 -19.08 10.88
N SER A 109 -1.53 -17.76 10.92
CA SER A 109 -1.04 -16.95 12.04
C SER A 109 -1.97 -17.05 13.24
N GLY A 110 -1.55 -17.79 14.27
CA GLY A 110 -2.17 -17.71 15.58
C GLY A 110 -1.80 -16.38 16.25
N SER A 111 -2.80 -15.54 16.50
CA SER A 111 -2.62 -14.31 17.29
C SER A 111 -2.75 -14.65 18.76
N TYR A 112 -1.66 -14.55 19.51
CA TYR A 112 -1.65 -14.77 20.95
C TYR A 112 -1.46 -13.43 21.66
N THR A 113 -2.35 -13.11 22.59
CA THR A 113 -2.18 -11.96 23.46
C THR A 113 -1.06 -12.26 24.45
N VAL A 114 -0.01 -11.44 24.43
CA VAL A 114 1.14 -11.56 25.34
C VAL A 114 1.18 -10.35 26.26
N ARG A 115 1.56 -10.57 27.52
CA ARG A 115 1.81 -9.49 28.48
C ARG A 115 3.27 -9.07 28.39
N LEU A 116 3.49 -7.77 28.32
CA LEU A 116 4.82 -7.19 28.38
C LEU A 116 5.33 -7.22 29.83
N LEU A 117 6.46 -7.88 30.06
CA LEU A 117 7.06 -8.07 31.38
C LEU A 117 8.08 -6.98 31.69
N LYS A 118 8.96 -6.66 30.73
CA LYS A 118 10.00 -5.66 30.89
C LYS A 118 10.29 -4.95 29.57
N VAL A 119 10.55 -3.65 29.67
CA VAL A 119 11.00 -2.82 28.56
C VAL A 119 12.29 -2.14 28.99
N ALA A 120 13.33 -2.24 28.18
CA ALA A 120 14.57 -1.50 28.42
C ALA A 120 15.06 -0.85 27.13
N ILE A 121 15.59 0.36 27.26
CA ILE A 121 16.21 1.11 26.17
C ILE A 121 17.70 1.15 26.47
N TYR A 122 18.51 0.64 25.57
CA TYR A 122 19.96 0.61 25.70
C TYR A 122 20.60 1.78 24.92
N PRO A 123 21.76 2.28 25.39
CA PRO A 123 22.56 3.23 24.62
C PRO A 123 22.90 2.63 23.26
N GLY A 124 22.67 3.38 22.19
CA GLY A 124 22.72 2.89 20.81
C GLY A 124 21.36 2.72 20.12
N GLY A 125 20.25 3.10 20.78
CA GLY A 125 18.92 3.10 20.16
C GLY A 125 18.28 1.70 20.05
N VAL A 126 18.70 0.77 20.91
CA VAL A 126 18.18 -0.60 20.96
C VAL A 126 17.08 -0.69 22.01
N LEU A 127 15.90 -1.14 21.60
CA LEU A 127 14.76 -1.41 22.47
C LEU A 127 14.67 -2.92 22.72
N THR A 128 14.71 -3.36 23.96
CA THR A 128 14.42 -4.75 24.32
C THR A 128 13.04 -4.86 24.96
N LEU A 129 12.26 -5.81 24.46
CA LEU A 129 10.92 -6.12 24.94
C LEU A 129 10.92 -7.56 25.45
N GLN A 130 10.77 -7.74 26.77
CA GLN A 130 10.55 -9.05 27.36
C GLN A 130 9.05 -9.29 27.48
N MET A 131 8.56 -10.38 26.89
CA MET A 131 7.14 -10.74 26.83
C MET A 131 6.91 -12.09 27.47
N SER A 132 5.71 -12.30 28.01
CA SER A 132 5.29 -13.60 28.54
C SER A 132 5.14 -14.62 27.40
N LYS A 133 5.68 -15.82 27.56
CA LYS A 133 5.53 -16.91 26.59
C LYS A 133 4.10 -17.47 26.63
N PRO A 134 3.35 -17.51 25.51
CA PRO A 134 2.06 -18.18 25.46
C PRO A 134 2.21 -19.69 25.72
N PRO A 135 1.27 -20.34 26.43
CA PRO A 135 1.38 -21.76 26.81
C PRO A 135 1.59 -22.73 25.63
N GLN A 136 0.99 -22.40 24.48
CA GLN A 136 1.02 -23.23 23.27
C GLN A 136 2.12 -22.81 22.27
N PHE A 137 2.93 -21.80 22.62
CA PHE A 137 3.93 -21.24 21.71
C PHE A 137 5.21 -22.09 21.68
N ARG A 138 5.43 -22.79 20.57
CA ARG A 138 6.67 -23.54 20.29
C ARG A 138 7.47 -22.78 19.24
N TYR A 139 8.75 -22.53 19.52
CA TYR A 139 9.67 -21.88 18.60
C TYR A 139 11.02 -22.61 18.58
N LYS A 140 11.75 -22.49 17.48
CA LYS A 140 13.13 -22.93 17.30
C LYS A 140 14.07 -21.71 17.27
N SER A 141 15.32 -21.91 17.67
CA SER A 141 16.34 -20.86 17.57
C SER A 141 16.44 -20.34 16.13
N GLY A 142 16.48 -19.01 15.96
CA GLY A 142 16.53 -18.35 14.65
C GLY A 142 15.18 -18.01 14.03
N GLN A 143 14.05 -18.38 14.64
CA GLN A 143 12.73 -17.94 14.18
C GLN A 143 12.40 -16.53 14.68
N TYR A 144 11.71 -15.77 13.83
CA TYR A 144 11.21 -14.43 14.14
C TYR A 144 9.69 -14.45 14.30
N MET A 145 9.19 -13.52 15.11
CA MET A 145 7.75 -13.29 15.28
C MET A 145 7.42 -11.85 14.89
N PHE A 146 6.23 -11.66 14.34
CA PHE A 146 5.67 -10.34 14.12
C PHE A 146 4.91 -9.91 15.39
N VAL A 147 5.14 -8.69 15.82
CA VAL A 147 4.57 -8.09 17.03
C VAL A 147 3.61 -6.97 16.60
N GLN A 148 2.35 -7.12 16.94
CA GLN A 148 1.36 -6.05 16.76
C GLN A 148 1.30 -5.23 18.05
N CYS A 149 1.43 -3.90 17.93
CA CYS A 149 1.24 -2.98 19.03
C CYS A 149 -0.02 -2.13 18.78
N PRO A 150 -1.18 -2.49 19.37
CA PRO A 150 -2.44 -1.78 19.13
C PRO A 150 -2.40 -0.28 19.48
N ALA A 151 -1.50 0.10 20.40
CA ALA A 151 -1.31 1.50 20.81
C ALA A 151 -0.63 2.37 19.72
N VAL A 152 0.08 1.75 18.77
CA VAL A 152 0.77 2.45 17.67
C VAL A 152 -0.02 2.31 16.37
N SER A 153 -0.46 1.10 16.04
CA SER A 153 -1.30 0.86 14.87
C SER A 153 -2.11 -0.45 15.04
N PRO A 154 -3.45 -0.41 14.90
CA PRO A 154 -4.28 -1.61 14.98
C PRO A 154 -4.15 -2.53 13.76
N PHE A 155 -3.48 -2.12 12.68
CA PHE A 155 -3.38 -2.92 11.45
C PHE A 155 -1.95 -3.23 11.00
N GLU A 156 -0.93 -2.64 11.65
CA GLU A 156 0.46 -2.90 11.32
C GLU A 156 1.08 -3.91 12.27
N TRP A 157 1.79 -4.87 11.66
CA TRP A 157 2.54 -5.92 12.33
C TRP A 157 4.01 -5.58 12.16
N ILE A 158 4.71 -5.30 13.26
CA ILE A 158 6.10 -4.86 13.29
C ILE A 158 7.02 -6.06 13.55
#